data_AF-A0A3C1U1S2-F1
#
_entry.id   AF-A0A3C1U1S2-F1
#
_cell.length_a   1.000
_cell.length_b   1.000
_cell.length_c   1.000
_cell.angle_alpha   90.00
_cell.angle_beta   90.00
_cell.angle_gamma   90.00
#
_symmetry.space_group_name_H-M   'P 1'
#
loop_
_entity.id
_entity.type
_entity.pdbx_description
1 polymer ?
#
loop_
_entity_poly.entity_id
_entity_poly.type
_entity_poly.pdbx_seq_one_letter_code
_entity_poly.pdbx_strand_id
1 'polypeptide(L)' 'MADQPTRAIEELAAMLADAWHRPGNLVAVDRALVPADRAQACLAQDLMFQKLGEALAGWKVGATS' A
#
# COMPACT_ATOMS: atom_id res chain seq x y z
N MET A 1 21.81 0.55 10.89
CA MET A 1 20.59 0.39 11.71
C MET A 1 19.53 1.28 11.09
N ALA A 2 18.61 0.71 10.31
CA ALA A 2 17.42 1.41 9.83
C ALA A 2 16.24 0.82 10.59
N ASP A 3 15.86 1.48 11.68
CA ASP A 3 14.82 1.09 12.63
C ASP A 3 14.05 2.41 12.84
N GLN A 4 12.84 2.69 12.36
CA GLN A 4 11.73 1.91 11.80
C GLN A 4 10.97 2.78 10.76
N PRO A 5 10.65 2.23 9.57
CA PRO A 5 9.53 2.70 8.74
C PRO A 5 8.40 1.66 8.60
N THR A 6 8.48 0.50 9.25
CA THR A 6 7.57 -0.63 9.01
C THR A 6 6.13 -0.36 9.45
N ARG A 7 5.92 0.20 10.65
CA ARG A 7 4.56 0.35 11.20
C ARG A 7 3.67 1.30 10.39
N ALA A 8 4.21 2.43 9.93
CA ALA A 8 3.47 3.38 9.10
C ALA A 8 3.08 2.75 7.75
N ILE A 9 3.98 1.95 7.17
CA ILE A 9 3.73 1.24 5.90
C ILE A 9 2.71 0.11 6.09
N GLU A 10 2.76 -0.61 7.21
CA GLU A 10 1.76 -1.62 7.59
C GLU A 10 0.37 -0.98 7.80
N GLU A 11 0.32 0.19 8.44
CA GLU A 11 -0.91 0.95 8.66
C GLU A 11 -1.50 1.48 7.35
N LEU A 12 -0.65 2.03 6.47
CA LEU A 12 -1.06 2.42 5.12
C LEU A 12 -1.64 1.22 4.36
N ALA A 13 -0.95 0.08 4.37
CA ALA A 13 -1.40 -1.12 3.68
C ALA A 13 -2.75 -1.63 4.22
N ALA A 14 -2.94 -1.60 5.54
CA ALA A 14 -4.22 -1.97 6.17
C ALA A 14 -5.35 -1.02 5.77
N MET A 15 -5.11 0.29 5.84
CA MET A 15 -6.08 1.31 5.47
C MET A 15 -6.54 1.16 4.01
N LEU A 16 -5.59 0.94 3.10
CA LEU A 16 -5.89 0.77 1.68
C LEU A 16 -6.61 -0.56 1.39
N ALA A 17 -6.24 -1.65 2.06
CA ALA A 17 -6.93 -2.93 1.96
C ALA A 17 -8.39 -2.84 2.46
N ASP A 18 -8.63 -2.17 3.59
CA ASP A 18 -9.98 -2.00 4.13
C ASP A 18 -10.85 -1.15 3.19
N ALA A 19 -10.28 -0.09 2.62
CA ALA A 19 -10.97 0.79 1.69
C ALA A 19 -11.27 0.13 0.34
N TRP A 20 -10.41 -0.81 -0.10
CA TRP A 20 -10.60 -1.56 -1.34
C TRP A 20 -11.97 -2.25 -1.39
N HIS A 21 -12.43 -2.80 -0.28
CA HIS A 21 -13.74 -3.47 -0.19
C HIS A 21 -14.94 -2.50 -0.22
N ARG A 22 -14.71 -1.18 -0.18
CA ARG A 22 -15.77 -0.15 -0.15
C ARG A 22 -15.54 0.87 -1.28
N PRO A 23 -15.73 0.47 -2.55
CA PRO A 23 -15.51 1.36 -3.69
C PRO A 23 -16.44 2.58 -3.59
N GLY A 24 -15.87 3.78 -3.74
CA GLY A 24 -16.57 5.06 -3.62
C GLY A 24 -16.28 5.84 -2.34
N ASN A 25 -15.68 5.21 -1.32
CA ASN A 25 -15.19 5.93 -0.16
C ASN A 25 -13.85 6.60 -0.45
N LEU A 26 -13.79 7.92 -0.24
CA LEU A 26 -12.53 8.66 -0.29
C LEU A 26 -11.67 8.27 0.92
N VAL A 27 -10.44 7.87 0.64
CA VAL A 27 -9.42 7.65 1.67
C VAL A 27 -8.49 8.85 1.66
N ALA A 28 -8.50 9.61 2.76
CA ALA A 28 -7.49 10.63 2.99
C ALA A 28 -6.26 9.95 3.63
N VAL A 29 -5.16 9.86 2.88
CA VAL A 29 -3.89 9.33 3.40
C VAL A 29 -3.17 10.46 4.14
N ASP A 30 -2.91 10.26 5.43
CA ASP A 30 -2.10 11.18 6.22
C ASP A 30 -0.67 11.27 5.63
N ARG A 31 -0.11 12.48 5.60
CA ARG A 31 1.25 12.72 5.12
C ARG A 31 2.30 11.90 5.88
N ALA A 32 2.06 11.59 7.16
CA ALA A 32 2.94 10.74 7.95
C ALA A 32 2.98 9.27 7.48
N LEU A 33 1.95 8.84 6.74
CA LEU A 33 1.85 7.50 6.16
C LEU A 33 2.39 7.44 4.73
N VAL A 34 2.68 8.58 4.09
CA VAL A 34 3.17 8.62 2.70
C VAL A 34 4.56 7.98 2.62
N PRO A 35 4.76 6.97 1.75
CA PRO A 35 6.06 6.36 1.56
C PRO A 35 7.11 7.38 1.12
N ALA A 36 8.29 7.34 1.76
CA ALA A 36 9.38 8.27 1.47
C ALA A 36 10.15 7.92 0.18
N ASP A 37 10.09 6.66 -0.24
CA ASP A 37 10.80 6.16 -1.40
C ASP A 37 10.05 5.02 -2.11
N ARG A 38 10.58 4.59 -3.25
CA ARG A 38 10.01 3.51 -4.06
C ARG A 38 9.96 2.18 -3.30
N ALA A 39 10.96 1.88 -2.49
CA ALA A 39 11.02 0.60 -1.78
C ALA A 39 9.88 0.51 -0.75
N GLN A 40 9.63 1.59 -0.02
CA GLN A 40 8.50 1.69 0.91
C GLN A 40 7.15 1.65 0.19
N ALA A 41 7.03 2.30 -0.97
CA ALA A 41 5.81 2.26 -1.77
C ALA A 41 5.50 0.84 -2.27
N CYS A 42 6.51 0.12 -2.76
CA CYS A 42 6.38 -1.28 -3.14
C CYS A 42 6.03 -2.16 -1.94
N LEU A 43 6.66 -1.95 -0.77
CA LEU A 43 6.34 -2.70 0.44
C LEU A 43 4.89 -2.51 0.88
N ALA A 44 4.37 -1.28 0.83
CA ALA A 44 2.96 -1.01 1.12
C ALA A 44 2.02 -1.80 0.18
N GLN A 45 2.36 -1.84 -1.11
CA GLN A 45 1.59 -2.58 -2.12
C GLN A 45 1.61 -4.09 -1.86
N ASP A 46 2.77 -4.66 -1.53
CA ASP A 46 2.91 -6.09 -1.24
C ASP A 46 2.13 -6.48 0.03
N LEU A 47 2.21 -5.67 1.09
CA LEU A 47 1.46 -5.88 2.33
C LEU A 47 -0.05 -5.75 2.11
N MET A 48 -0.48 -4.77 1.30
CA MET A 48 -1.90 -4.63 0.94
C MET A 48 -2.37 -5.88 0.19
N PHE A 49 -1.61 -6.37 -0.80
CA PHE A 49 -1.94 -7.58 -1.55
C PHE A 49 -2.07 -8.81 -0.64
N GLN A 50 -1.14 -8.99 0.30
CA GLN A 50 -1.21 -10.07 1.29
C GLN A 50 -2.49 -9.98 2.15
N LYS A 51 -2.89 -8.77 2.56
CA LYS A 51 -4.10 -8.55 3.36
C LYS A 51 -5.39 -8.84 2.60
N LEU A 52 -5.43 -8.55 1.31
CA LEU A 52 -6.59 -8.85 0.47
C LEU A 52 -6.80 -10.37 0.32
N GLY A 53 -5.74 -11.17 0.41
CA GLY A 53 -5.83 -12.64 0.33
C GLY A 53 -6.27 -13.15 -1.05
N GLU A 54 -6.14 -12.32 -2.08
CA GLU A 54 -6.57 -12.62 -3.45
C GLU A 54 -5.53 -13.45 -4.22
N ALA A 55 -5.97 -14.12 -5.28
CA ALA A 55 -5.09 -14.88 -6.16
C ALA A 55 -4.32 -13.96 -7.13
N LEU A 56 -3.01 -14.18 -7.29
CA LEU A 56 -2.20 -13.44 -8.27
C LEU A 56 -2.49 -13.91 -9.70
N ALA A 57 -2.98 -13.01 -10.54
CA ALA A 57 -3.26 -13.29 -11.97
C ALA A 57 -2.24 -12.67 -12.95
N GLY A 58 -1.38 -11.75 -12.48
CA GLY A 58 -0.39 -11.07 -13.31
C GLY A 58 0.01 -9.70 -12.78
N TRP A 59 0.83 -8.98 -13.54
CA TRP A 59 1.36 -7.65 -13.19
C TRP A 59 1.06 -6.62 -14.27
N LYS A 60 0.83 -5.38 -13.85
CA LYS A 60 0.70 -4.22 -14.75
C LYS A 60 1.95 -3.35 -14.64
N VAL A 61 2.46 -2.89 -15.79
CA VAL A 61 3.46 -1.81 -15.85
C VAL A 61 2.74 -0.50 -16.19
N GLY A 62 2.91 0.52 -15.37
CA GLY A 62 2.33 1.86 -15.54
C GLY A 62 3.39 2.94 -15.75
N ALA A 63 2.95 4.19 -16.00
CA ALA A 63 3.82 5.36 -16.22
C ALA A 63 4.84 5.18 -17.36
N THR A 64 4.38 4.73 -18.53
CA THR A 64 5.22 4.38 -19.69
C THR A 64 5.14 5.37 -20.86
N SER A 65 4.97 6.68 -20.58
CA SER A 65 4.80 7.72 -21.62
C SER A 65 6.01 7.88 -22.54
#